data_AF-I0GWG2-F1
#
_entry.id   AF-I0GWG2-F1
#
_cell.length_a   1.000
_cell.length_b   1.000
_cell.length_c   1.000
_cell.angle_alpha   90.00
_cell.angle_beta   90.00
_cell.angle_gamma   90.00
#
_symmetry.space_group_name_H-M   'P 1'
#
loop_
_entity.id
_entity.type
_entity.pdbx_description
1 polymer ?
#
loop_
_entity_poly.entity_id
_entity_poly.type
_entity_poly.pdbx_seq_one_letter_code
_entity_poly.pdbx_strand_id
1 'polypeptide(L)'
;MEQEENSVSVYRTVRDRYGKKHKVFSARFKDIQTVTDFTTKYDPGSFALYAMAPVIGEDGEVETLPDGRINFDNGFADDVMEIVELALDYRETKEQINEWLDLETAAQIVELLLGLSTFKKKQK
;
A
#
# COMPACT_ATOMS: atom_id res chain seq x y z
N MET A 1 7.73 -1.02 -40.26
CA MET A 1 8.31 -1.36 -38.94
C MET A 1 7.74 -0.36 -37.96
N GLU A 2 6.61 -0.68 -37.35
CA GLU A 2 6.02 0.15 -36.31
C GLU A 2 6.07 -0.64 -35.01
N GLN A 3 7.01 -0.27 -34.15
CA GLN A 3 6.95 -0.49 -32.72
C GLN A 3 7.65 0.71 -32.08
N GLU A 4 6.99 1.86 -32.10
CA GLU A 4 7.25 2.88 -31.09
C GLU A 4 6.42 2.54 -29.85
N GLU A 5 6.90 1.59 -29.04
CA GLU A 5 6.49 1.54 -27.64
C GLU A 5 7.23 2.65 -26.90
N ASN A 6 6.66 3.86 -26.96
CA ASN A 6 7.13 5.00 -26.20
C ASN A 6 6.71 4.84 -24.73
N SER A 7 7.36 3.92 -24.00
CA SER A 7 7.09 3.65 -22.59
C SER A 7 7.97 4.53 -21.70
N VAL A 8 7.68 5.84 -21.66
CA VAL A 8 8.18 6.68 -20.56
C VAL A 8 7.40 6.31 -19.31
N SER A 9 7.72 5.15 -18.73
CA SER A 9 7.25 4.73 -17.42
C SER A 9 7.91 5.64 -16.39
N VAL A 10 7.19 6.69 -15.96
CA VAL A 10 7.64 7.59 -14.92
C VAL A 10 7.60 6.83 -13.60
N TYR A 11 8.78 6.46 -13.10
CA TYR A 11 8.93 5.88 -11.77
C TYR A 11 9.57 6.88 -10.81
N ARG A 12 9.24 6.73 -9.53
CA ARG A 12 9.97 7.34 -8.42
C ARG A 12 10.69 6.24 -7.65
N THR A 13 11.57 6.63 -6.75
CA THR A 13 12.27 5.66 -5.90
C THR A 13 12.02 5.96 -4.44
N VAL A 14 11.83 4.90 -3.67
CA VAL A 14 11.87 4.90 -2.21
C VAL A 14 13.12 4.13 -1.77
N ARG A 15 13.59 4.38 -0.55
CA ARG A 15 14.63 3.57 0.07
C ARG A 15 14.07 2.85 1.28
N ASP A 16 14.40 1.57 1.41
CA ASP A 16 14.07 0.82 2.62
C ASP A 16 15.00 1.20 3.80
N ARG A 17 14.72 0.64 4.98
CA ARG A 17 15.54 0.77 6.19
C ARG A 17 17.00 0.34 6.04
N TYR A 18 17.31 -0.49 5.03
CA TYR A 18 18.66 -0.97 4.72
C TYR A 18 19.36 -0.10 3.65
N GLY A 19 18.68 0.93 3.14
CA GLY A 19 19.19 1.84 2.10
C GLY A 19 19.06 1.30 0.67
N LYS A 20 18.46 0.12 0.46
CA LYS A 20 18.16 -0.43 -0.88
C LYS A 20 17.10 0.43 -1.55
N LYS A 21 17.23 0.65 -2.86
CA LYS A 21 16.29 1.46 -3.64
C LYS A 21 15.24 0.57 -4.31
N HIS A 22 13.99 0.98 -4.22
CA HIS A 22 12.84 0.32 -4.85
C HIS A 22 12.17 1.29 -5.82
N LYS A 23 11.73 0.80 -6.98
CA LYS A 23 11.08 1.62 -8.01
C LYS A 23 9.57 1.55 -7.81
N VAL A 24 8.95 2.71 -7.65
CA VAL A 24 7.50 2.89 -7.53
C VAL A 24 6.97 3.43 -8.85
N PHE A 25 5.97 2.75 -9.41
CA PHE A 25 5.35 3.09 -10.69
C PHE A 25 3.95 3.69 -10.48
N SER A 26 3.41 4.32 -11.52
CA SER A 26 1.98 4.67 -11.55
C SER A 26 1.11 3.43 -11.63
N ALA A 27 -0.10 3.50 -11.07
CA ALA A 27 -1.11 2.47 -11.18
C ALA A 27 -1.42 2.18 -12.66
N ARG A 28 -1.49 0.90 -13.01
CA ARG A 28 -1.92 0.46 -14.34
C ARG A 28 -3.43 0.62 -14.44
N PHE A 29 -3.94 0.85 -15.65
CA PHE A 29 -5.37 1.08 -15.87
C PHE A 29 -6.26 -0.02 -15.26
N LYS A 30 -5.85 -1.28 -15.39
CA LYS A 30 -6.57 -2.44 -14.84
C LYS A 30 -6.63 -2.48 -13.31
N ASP A 31 -5.72 -1.78 -12.63
CA ASP A 31 -5.57 -1.80 -11.17
C ASP A 31 -6.13 -0.51 -10.52
N ILE A 32 -6.65 0.44 -11.32
CA ILE A 32 -7.18 1.73 -10.85
C ILE A 32 -8.29 1.55 -9.80
N GLN A 33 -9.18 0.58 -10.00
CA GLN A 33 -10.28 0.35 -9.07
C GLN A 33 -9.76 -0.10 -7.70
N THR A 34 -8.84 -1.07 -7.67
CA THR A 34 -8.20 -1.55 -6.44
C THR A 34 -7.51 -0.41 -5.68
N VAL A 35 -6.76 0.44 -6.38
CA VAL A 35 -6.10 1.62 -5.77
C VAL A 35 -7.13 2.63 -5.24
N THR A 36 -8.24 2.82 -5.95
CA THR A 36 -9.31 3.74 -5.53
C THR A 36 -10.04 3.22 -4.29
N ASP A 37 -10.33 1.93 -4.24
CA ASP A 37 -11.00 1.30 -3.09
C ASP A 37 -10.12 1.37 -1.85
N PHE A 38 -8.82 1.10 -2.01
CA PHE A 38 -7.83 1.25 -0.93
C PHE A 38 -7.79 2.68 -0.37
N THR A 39 -7.70 3.68 -1.24
CA THR A 39 -7.60 5.10 -0.81
C THR A 39 -8.91 5.68 -0.28
N THR A 40 -10.03 5.02 -0.52
CA THR A 40 -11.31 5.35 0.12
C THR A 40 -11.34 4.87 1.56
N LYS A 41 -10.67 3.75 1.86
CA LYS A 41 -10.58 3.17 3.21
C LYS A 41 -9.48 3.79 4.06
N TYR A 42 -8.30 3.99 3.46
CA TYR A 42 -7.10 4.36 4.21
C TYR A 42 -6.47 5.64 3.70
N ASP A 43 -6.09 6.48 4.67
CA ASP A 43 -5.20 7.61 4.45
C ASP A 43 -3.76 7.23 4.82
N PRO A 44 -2.76 7.38 3.92
CA PRO A 44 -1.35 7.08 4.20
C PRO A 44 -0.81 7.75 5.47
N GLY A 45 -1.25 8.98 5.76
CA GLY A 45 -0.87 9.70 6.97
C GLY A 45 -1.40 9.08 8.28
N SER A 46 -2.35 8.15 8.18
CA SER A 46 -2.97 7.46 9.31
C SER A 46 -2.60 5.97 9.41
N PHE A 47 -1.65 5.48 8.61
CA PHE A 47 -1.25 4.05 8.59
C PHE A 47 -0.89 3.49 9.96
N ALA A 48 -0.18 4.26 10.80
CA ALA A 48 0.14 3.84 12.16
C ALA A 48 -1.12 3.59 13.03
N LEU A 49 -2.17 4.39 12.84
CA LEU A 49 -3.43 4.22 13.58
C LEU A 49 -4.17 2.96 13.10
N TYR A 50 -4.24 2.73 11.79
CA TYR A 50 -4.88 1.53 11.24
C TYR A 50 -4.14 0.25 11.62
N ALA A 51 -2.80 0.27 11.65
CA ALA A 51 -1.99 -0.87 12.10
C ALA A 51 -2.21 -1.24 13.57
N MET A 52 -2.69 -0.32 14.39
CA MET A 52 -2.98 -0.54 15.82
C MET A 52 -4.48 -0.67 16.11
N ALA A 53 -5.34 -0.59 15.09
CA ALA A 53 -6.78 -0.67 15.30
C ALA A 53 -7.18 -2.13 15.61
N PRO A 54 -7.86 -2.39 16.74
CA PRO A 54 -8.32 -3.74 17.03
C PRO A 54 -9.44 -4.15 16.08
N VAL A 55 -9.67 -5.45 15.96
CA VAL A 55 -10.87 -5.97 15.32
C VAL A 55 -12.06 -5.70 16.23
N ILE A 56 -13.11 -5.12 15.66
CA ILE A 56 -14.37 -4.83 16.34
C ILE A 56 -15.41 -5.84 15.82
N GLY A 57 -15.99 -6.61 16.73
CA GLY A 57 -17.01 -7.60 16.43
C GLY A 57 -18.34 -6.96 16.01
N GLU A 58 -19.28 -7.78 15.55
CA GLU A 58 -20.61 -7.32 15.11
C GLU A 58 -21.44 -6.66 16.23
N ASP A 59 -21.13 -6.99 17.49
CA ASP A 59 -21.72 -6.41 18.69
C ASP A 59 -21.09 -5.07 19.11
N GLY A 60 -20.03 -4.64 18.42
CA GLY A 60 -19.28 -3.43 18.73
C GLY A 60 -18.22 -3.60 19.82
N GLU A 61 -17.99 -4.82 20.31
CA GLU A 61 -16.93 -5.12 21.27
C GLU A 61 -15.60 -5.44 20.57
N VAL A 62 -14.50 -5.27 21.31
CA VAL A 62 -13.16 -5.63 20.82
C VAL A 62 -13.01 -7.15 20.83
N GLU A 63 -12.67 -7.71 19.68
CA GLU A 63 -12.41 -9.14 19.60
C GLU A 63 -11.11 -9.51 20.32
N THR A 64 -11.13 -10.64 21.04
CA THR A 64 -9.97 -11.22 21.70
C THR A 64 -9.64 -12.60 21.16
N LEU A 65 -8.35 -12.89 21.05
CA LEU A 65 -7.83 -14.22 20.72
C LEU A 65 -8.13 -15.22 21.85
N PRO A 66 -8.04 -16.54 21.58
CA PRO A 66 -8.31 -17.59 22.59
C PRO A 66 -7.47 -17.51 23.87
N ASP A 67 -6.34 -16.81 23.83
CA ASP A 67 -5.44 -16.59 24.97
C ASP A 67 -5.71 -15.27 25.74
N GLY A 68 -6.78 -14.56 25.38
CA GLY A 68 -7.19 -13.31 26.02
C GLY A 68 -6.48 -12.05 25.53
N ARG A 69 -5.59 -12.15 24.53
CA ARG A 69 -4.98 -10.97 23.88
C ARG A 69 -5.98 -10.30 22.92
N ILE A 70 -5.85 -9.00 22.72
CA ILE A 70 -6.66 -8.25 21.74
C ILE A 70 -6.30 -8.72 20.32
N ASN A 71 -7.33 -8.93 19.48
CA ASN A 71 -7.16 -9.21 18.06
C ASN A 71 -6.87 -7.90 17.30
N PHE A 72 -5.75 -7.84 16.59
CA PHE A 72 -5.35 -6.71 15.74
C PHE A 72 -5.33 -7.07 14.24
N ASP A 73 -5.79 -8.28 13.88
CA ASP A 73 -5.83 -8.76 12.50
C ASP A 73 -7.03 -8.19 11.74
N ASN A 74 -7.01 -6.88 11.52
CA ASN A 74 -8.09 -6.11 10.92
C ASN A 74 -8.03 -6.03 9.37
N GLY A 75 -7.12 -6.80 8.75
CA GLY A 75 -6.91 -6.81 7.30
C GLY A 75 -6.06 -5.66 6.74
N PHE A 76 -5.73 -4.63 7.54
CA PHE A 76 -4.96 -3.46 7.07
C PHE A 76 -3.59 -3.85 6.49
N ALA A 77 -2.86 -4.76 7.16
CA ALA A 77 -1.53 -5.16 6.72
C ALA A 77 -1.56 -5.87 5.36
N ASP A 78 -2.57 -6.71 5.11
CA ASP A 78 -2.75 -7.40 3.83
C ASP A 78 -3.17 -6.43 2.72
N ASP A 79 -4.10 -5.52 3.01
CA ASP A 79 -4.51 -4.47 2.05
C ASP A 79 -3.31 -3.58 1.65
N VAL A 80 -2.45 -3.20 2.60
CA VAL A 80 -1.23 -2.42 2.32
C VAL A 80 -0.26 -3.22 1.45
N MET A 81 -0.06 -4.50 1.77
CA MET A 81 0.84 -5.35 0.99
C MET A 81 0.36 -5.46 -0.46
N GLU A 82 -0.93 -5.67 -0.70
CA GLU A 82 -1.51 -5.73 -2.04
C GLU A 82 -1.19 -4.46 -2.85
N ILE A 83 -1.41 -3.28 -2.25
CA ILE A 83 -1.12 -2.01 -2.94
C ILE A 83 0.38 -1.80 -3.16
N VAL A 84 1.23 -2.22 -2.23
CA VAL A 84 2.69 -2.13 -2.40
C VAL A 84 3.15 -3.06 -3.53
N GLU A 85 2.63 -4.28 -3.63
CA GLU A 85 2.92 -5.20 -4.74
C GLU A 85 2.54 -4.60 -6.10
N LEU A 86 1.37 -3.95 -6.17
CA LEU A 86 0.93 -3.21 -7.35
C LEU A 86 1.84 -2.03 -7.68
N ALA A 87 2.26 -1.27 -6.67
CA ALA A 87 3.12 -0.10 -6.84
C ALA A 87 4.54 -0.44 -7.32
N LEU A 88 5.06 -1.61 -6.91
CA LEU A 88 6.34 -2.16 -7.34
C LEU A 88 6.25 -2.95 -8.66
N ASP A 89 5.04 -3.06 -9.23
CA ASP A 89 4.73 -3.76 -10.48
C ASP A 89 5.23 -5.23 -10.47
N TYR A 90 5.06 -5.92 -9.33
CA TYR A 90 5.42 -7.34 -9.14
C TYR A 90 6.89 -7.69 -9.46
N ARG A 91 7.81 -6.72 -9.39
CA ARG A 91 9.24 -6.95 -9.61
C ARG A 91 9.93 -7.61 -8.41
N GLU A 92 9.30 -7.55 -7.25
CA GLU A 92 9.71 -8.19 -6.00
C GLU A 92 8.55 -9.08 -5.54
N THR A 93 8.86 -10.24 -4.95
CA THR A 93 7.82 -11.14 -4.40
C THR A 93 7.29 -10.62 -3.07
N LYS A 94 6.09 -11.06 -2.65
CA LYS A 94 5.52 -10.73 -1.34
C LYS A 94 6.47 -11.05 -0.19
N GLU A 95 7.21 -12.16 -0.27
CA GLU A 95 8.23 -12.54 0.72
C GLU A 95 9.38 -11.55 0.75
N GLN A 96 9.91 -11.17 -0.42
CA GLN A 96 10.98 -10.18 -0.52
C GLN A 96 10.55 -8.83 0.04
N ILE A 97 9.33 -8.39 -0.26
CA ILE A 97 8.78 -7.13 0.25
C ILE A 97 8.66 -7.18 1.77
N ASN A 98 8.11 -8.26 2.33
CA ASN A 98 7.96 -8.45 3.78
C ASN A 98 9.28 -8.34 4.57
N GLU A 99 10.42 -8.69 3.97
CA GLU A 99 11.71 -8.63 4.65
C GLU A 99 12.17 -7.19 4.99
N TRP A 100 11.74 -6.20 4.21
CA TRP A 100 12.22 -4.82 4.33
C TRP A 100 11.12 -3.78 4.53
N LEU A 101 9.86 -4.11 4.23
CA LEU A 101 8.75 -3.18 4.34
C LEU A 101 8.45 -2.83 5.80
N ASP A 102 8.50 -1.54 6.10
CA ASP A 102 7.97 -0.96 7.33
C ASP A 102 6.84 0.02 7.00
N LEU A 103 6.09 0.46 8.02
CA LEU A 103 4.93 1.33 7.85
C LEU A 103 5.27 2.68 7.20
N GLU A 104 6.45 3.24 7.51
CA GLU A 104 6.89 4.51 6.95
C GLU A 104 7.18 4.36 5.45
N THR A 105 7.91 3.32 5.09
CA THR A 105 8.23 2.99 3.70
C THR A 105 6.96 2.66 2.92
N ALA A 106 6.03 1.90 3.51
CA ALA A 106 4.74 1.60 2.91
C ALA A 106 3.93 2.87 2.63
N ALA A 107 3.82 3.79 3.60
CA ALA A 107 3.15 5.07 3.40
C ALA A 107 3.77 5.88 2.26
N GLN A 108 5.11 5.97 2.22
CA GLN A 108 5.82 6.66 1.14
C GLN A 108 5.57 6.02 -0.23
N ILE A 109 5.56 4.69 -0.33
CA ILE A 109 5.26 3.97 -1.58
C ILE A 109 3.85 4.31 -2.07
N VAL A 110 2.87 4.27 -1.16
CA VAL A 110 1.47 4.56 -1.51
C VAL A 110 1.32 6.03 -1.93
N GLU A 111 1.92 6.99 -1.21
CA GLU A 111 1.89 8.40 -1.61
C GLU A 111 2.50 8.63 -3.00
N LEU A 112 3.63 7.98 -3.28
CA LEU A 112 4.27 8.05 -4.59
C LEU A 112 3.39 7.44 -5.69
N LEU A 113 2.78 6.28 -5.44
CA LEU A 113 1.83 5.64 -6.35
C LEU A 113 0.69 6.59 -6.71
N LEU A 114 0.07 7.22 -5.70
CA LEU A 114 -1.06 8.14 -5.90
C LEU A 114 -0.65 9.42 -6.64
N GLY A 115 0.51 9.98 -6.28
CA GLY A 115 1.08 11.15 -6.93
C GLY A 115 1.42 10.90 -8.40
N LEU A 116 2.01 9.74 -8.71
CA LEU A 116 2.34 9.32 -10.08
C LEU A 116 1.11 9.02 -10.92
N SER A 117 0.05 8.51 -10.30
CA SER A 117 -1.19 8.12 -10.99
C SER A 117 -2.16 9.29 -11.17
N THR A 118 -1.76 10.52 -10.80
CA THR A 118 -2.60 11.72 -10.81
C THR A 118 -3.88 11.62 -9.97
N PHE A 119 -3.90 10.76 -8.94
CA PHE A 119 -4.92 10.80 -7.89
C PHE A 119 -4.69 12.03 -7.00
N LYS A 120 -4.75 13.23 -7.57
CA LYS A 120 -4.94 14.43 -6.78
C LYS A 120 -6.36 14.35 -6.23
N LYS A 121 -6.49 13.97 -4.96
CA LYS A 121 -7.67 14.30 -4.14
C LYS A 121 -7.99 15.76 -4.48
N LYS A 122 -9.15 16.02 -5.09
CA LYS A 122 -9.67 17.39 -5.17
C LYS A 122 -9.84 17.82 -3.71
N GLN A 123 -8.90 18.59 -3.19
CA GLN A 123 -9.12 19.35 -1.97
C GLN A 123 -10.32 20.25 -2.27
N LYS A 124 -11.45 19.95 -1.62
CA LYS A 124 -12.61 20.85 -1.58
C LYS A 124 -12.33 21.96 -0.58
#